data_AF-A0AAR2LN46-F1
#
_entry.id   AF-A0AAR2LN46-F1
#
_cell.length_a   1.000
_cell.length_b   1.000
_cell.length_c   1.000
_cell.angle_alpha   90.00
_cell.angle_beta   90.00
_cell.angle_gamma   90.00
#
_symmetry.space_group_name_H-M   'P 1'
#
loop_
_entity.id
_entity.type
_entity.pdbx_description
1 polymer ?
#
loop_
_entity_poly.entity_id
_entity_poly.type
_entity_poly.pdbx_seq_one_letter_code
_entity_poly.pdbx_strand_id
1 'polypeptide(L)'
;MELMQFVLADALDSGTAPSTQSGGATWPGQPTNPSWPGQPAWPGQPGQPTWPGQQPGMPAQPYWPGQPGQPAWPGQPNQPTAPGWPGPAPPTAPQTVQALSVPYDLALPSGVYDKMLFTIQGEVKPDAKLFTVDLGRNKDIAFHFNARFNEDGKQVIVRNSMIGNQWGQEERAIPSFPFVQGKTFEMKILCTQTEFRVAVNKSHLLEFKHRIRELNQINQISIYRDVALSYVNVETLP
;
A
#
# COMPACT_ATOMS: atom_id res chain seq x y z
N MET A 1 -25.31 17.41 19.05
CA MET A 1 -23.92 16.91 19.15
C MET A 1 -23.93 15.51 18.57
N GLU A 2 -23.70 15.44 17.25
CA GLU A 2 -23.95 14.29 16.40
C GLU A 2 -22.62 13.95 15.73
N LEU A 3 -21.78 13.20 16.44
CA LEU A 3 -20.55 12.58 15.96
C LEU A 3 -20.41 11.21 16.65
N MET A 4 -21.34 10.31 16.34
CA MET A 4 -21.41 8.93 16.86
C MET A 4 -21.82 7.94 15.76
N GLN A 5 -21.32 8.10 14.54
CA GLN A 5 -21.50 7.13 13.45
C GLN A 5 -20.18 6.47 13.05
N PHE A 6 -19.55 5.86 14.05
CA PHE A 6 -19.07 4.50 13.87
C PHE A 6 -20.29 3.63 14.17
N VAL A 7 -20.77 2.80 13.26
CA VAL A 7 -21.63 1.68 13.69
C VAL A 7 -20.69 0.64 14.30
N LEU A 8 -20.11 0.98 15.46
CA LEU A 8 -19.31 0.10 16.32
C LEU A 8 -20.18 -1.02 16.93
N ALA A 9 -21.51 -0.87 16.85
CA ALA A 9 -22.47 -1.88 17.33
C ALA A 9 -22.41 -3.18 16.50
N ASP A 10 -22.32 -3.08 15.17
CA ASP A 10 -22.20 -4.28 14.30
C ASP A 10 -20.83 -4.96 14.46
N ALA A 11 -19.88 -4.24 15.05
CA ALA A 11 -18.60 -4.80 15.38
C ALA A 11 -18.71 -5.71 16.63
N LEU A 12 -19.47 -5.35 17.66
CA LEU A 12 -19.36 -6.02 18.95
C LEU A 12 -20.42 -7.11 19.25
N ASP A 13 -21.34 -7.41 18.33
CA ASP A 13 -22.33 -8.48 18.56
C ASP A 13 -21.82 -9.86 18.10
N SER A 14 -21.26 -10.61 19.05
CA SER A 14 -20.88 -12.01 18.88
C SER A 14 -22.09 -12.92 19.10
N GLY A 15 -22.96 -13.00 18.09
CA GLY A 15 -24.12 -13.87 18.05
C GLY A 15 -23.81 -15.27 17.49
N THR A 16 -23.84 -16.25 18.37
CA THR A 16 -23.78 -17.72 18.14
C THR A 16 -24.48 -18.24 16.88
N ALA A 17 -23.75 -18.99 16.06
CA ALA A 17 -24.31 -19.83 15.00
C ALA A 17 -24.89 -21.14 15.57
N PRO A 18 -26.05 -21.61 15.11
CA PRO A 18 -26.40 -23.02 15.19
C PRO A 18 -26.08 -23.73 13.87
N SER A 19 -25.35 -24.84 14.03
CA SER A 19 -25.14 -25.88 13.03
C SER A 19 -26.45 -26.54 12.60
N THR A 20 -26.62 -26.80 11.30
CA THR A 20 -27.40 -27.94 10.83
C THR A 20 -26.73 -28.60 9.62
N GLN A 21 -26.70 -29.92 9.70
CA GLN A 21 -26.13 -30.88 8.77
C GLN A 21 -27.23 -31.42 7.85
N SER A 22 -26.78 -32.04 6.75
CA SER A 22 -27.41 -33.10 5.95
C SER A 22 -28.09 -32.70 4.65
N GLY A 23 -27.81 -33.50 3.62
CA GLY A 23 -28.48 -33.44 2.32
C GLY A 23 -27.56 -33.87 1.18
N GLY A 24 -27.31 -35.18 1.07
CA GLY A 24 -26.66 -35.75 -0.10
C GLY A 24 -27.54 -35.65 -1.34
N ALA A 25 -26.92 -35.42 -2.50
CA ALA A 25 -27.52 -35.68 -3.79
C ALA A 25 -26.43 -36.00 -4.83
N THR A 26 -26.77 -37.01 -5.62
CA THR A 26 -26.01 -37.73 -6.64
C THR A 26 -25.71 -36.90 -7.88
N TRP A 27 -24.52 -37.14 -8.46
CA TRP A 27 -24.09 -36.62 -9.75
C TRP A 27 -24.96 -37.17 -10.90
N PRO A 28 -25.22 -36.36 -11.93
CA PRO A 28 -25.09 -36.87 -13.29
C PRO A 28 -24.40 -35.89 -14.26
N GLY A 29 -23.58 -36.47 -15.17
CA GLY A 29 -23.38 -35.96 -16.53
C GLY A 29 -22.27 -34.92 -16.75
N GLN A 30 -21.07 -35.38 -17.07
CA GLN A 30 -20.10 -34.56 -17.81
C GLN A 30 -20.61 -34.29 -19.23
N PRO A 31 -20.64 -33.04 -19.72
CA PRO A 31 -20.64 -32.79 -21.15
C PRO A 31 -19.23 -33.02 -21.71
N THR A 32 -19.14 -33.82 -22.78
CA THR A 32 -17.93 -34.05 -23.56
C THR A 32 -17.44 -32.75 -24.22
N ASN A 33 -16.17 -32.42 -24.02
CA ASN A 33 -15.51 -31.27 -24.64
C ASN A 33 -15.36 -31.49 -26.16
N PRO A 34 -15.77 -30.55 -27.04
CA PRO A 34 -15.46 -30.68 -28.46
C PRO A 34 -13.95 -30.58 -28.70
N SER A 35 -13.42 -31.51 -29.49
CA SER A 35 -12.04 -31.47 -29.99
C SER A 35 -11.87 -30.32 -30.97
N TRP A 36 -11.01 -29.35 -30.62
CA TRP A 36 -10.62 -28.25 -31.50
C TRP A 36 -9.72 -28.76 -32.65
N PRO A 37 -9.85 -28.24 -33.89
CA PRO A 37 -8.95 -28.58 -34.98
C PRO A 37 -7.53 -28.04 -34.70
N GLY A 38 -6.53 -28.77 -35.20
CA GLY A 38 -5.11 -28.52 -34.97
C GLY A 38 -4.63 -27.12 -35.36
N GLN A 39 -3.61 -26.64 -34.64
CA GLN A 39 -2.99 -25.33 -34.85
C GLN A 39 -2.34 -25.23 -36.25
N PRO A 40 -2.48 -24.10 -36.97
CA PRO A 40 -1.68 -23.86 -38.16
C PRO A 40 -0.22 -23.54 -37.78
N ALA A 41 0.71 -24.10 -38.55
CA ALA A 41 2.14 -23.83 -38.41
C ALA A 41 2.47 -22.39 -38.84
N TRP A 42 3.26 -21.69 -38.02
CA TRP A 42 3.77 -20.34 -38.33
C TRP A 42 4.79 -20.40 -39.50
N PRO A 43 4.79 -19.41 -40.42
CA PRO A 43 5.86 -19.31 -41.40
C PRO A 43 7.20 -18.97 -40.72
N GLY A 44 8.29 -19.54 -41.23
CA GLY A 44 9.65 -19.31 -40.75
C GLY A 44 10.09 -17.84 -40.82
N GLN A 45 10.99 -17.46 -39.91
CA GLN A 45 11.52 -16.10 -39.82
C GLN A 45 12.27 -15.68 -41.10
N PRO A 46 12.10 -14.44 -41.60
CA PRO A 46 13.00 -13.89 -42.61
C PRO A 46 14.40 -13.65 -42.03
N GLY A 47 15.43 -13.97 -42.82
CA GLY A 47 16.84 -13.76 -42.46
C GLY A 47 17.21 -12.28 -42.24
N GLN A 48 18.20 -12.04 -41.38
CA GLN A 48 18.70 -10.70 -41.06
C GLN A 48 19.34 -10.02 -42.28
N PRO A 49 19.12 -8.71 -42.50
CA PRO A 49 19.91 -7.96 -43.47
C PRO A 49 21.30 -7.66 -42.91
N THR A 50 22.34 -8.04 -43.66
CA THR A 50 23.72 -7.58 -43.46
C THR A 50 23.89 -6.19 -44.05
N TRP A 51 24.20 -5.19 -43.22
CA TRP A 51 24.54 -3.84 -43.66
C TRP A 51 26.03 -3.73 -44.02
N PRO A 52 26.40 -3.18 -45.19
CA PRO A 52 27.76 -2.76 -45.45
C PRO A 52 27.95 -1.27 -45.10
N GLY A 53 29.01 -0.98 -44.35
CA GLY A 53 29.76 0.27 -44.55
C GLY A 53 29.64 1.37 -43.48
N GLN A 54 30.82 1.74 -42.99
CA GLN A 54 31.25 3.11 -42.64
C GLN A 54 30.52 3.82 -41.49
N GLN A 55 31.16 3.84 -40.33
CA GLN A 55 30.80 4.64 -39.17
C GLN A 55 31.30 6.09 -39.36
N PRO A 56 30.44 7.13 -39.41
CA PRO A 56 30.88 8.51 -39.33
C PRO A 56 31.33 8.83 -37.89
N GLY A 57 32.49 9.49 -37.77
CA GLY A 57 33.09 9.86 -36.50
C GLY A 57 32.19 10.73 -35.62
N MET A 58 32.35 10.58 -34.30
CA MET A 58 31.66 11.38 -33.30
C MET A 58 32.02 12.88 -33.46
N PRO A 59 31.06 13.82 -33.37
CA PRO A 59 31.40 15.22 -33.16
C PRO A 59 31.96 15.41 -31.75
N ALA A 60 33.06 16.15 -31.64
CA ALA A 60 33.69 16.51 -30.37
C ALA A 60 32.73 17.34 -29.49
N GLN A 61 32.68 17.03 -28.19
CA GLN A 61 31.95 17.82 -27.21
C GLN A 61 32.61 19.21 -27.03
N PRO A 62 31.84 20.30 -26.78
CA PRO A 62 32.42 21.58 -26.39
C PRO A 62 32.98 21.51 -24.97
N TYR A 63 34.21 21.98 -24.78
CA TYR A 63 34.85 22.02 -23.46
C TYR A 63 34.46 23.35 -22.82
N TRP A 64 33.84 23.30 -21.64
CA TRP A 64 33.57 24.51 -20.86
C TRP A 64 34.89 25.06 -20.30
N PRO A 65 35.16 26.37 -20.38
CA PRO A 65 36.33 26.95 -19.75
C PRO A 65 36.20 26.83 -18.22
N GLY A 66 37.27 26.35 -17.57
CA GLY A 66 37.36 26.16 -16.13
C GLY A 66 37.14 27.47 -15.36
N GLN A 67 36.55 27.35 -14.16
CA GLN A 67 36.37 28.49 -13.25
C GLN A 67 37.74 29.09 -12.86
N PRO A 68 37.88 30.43 -12.81
CA PRO A 68 39.06 31.05 -12.22
C PRO A 68 39.15 30.70 -10.72
N GLY A 69 40.32 30.24 -10.29
CA GLY A 69 40.61 30.01 -8.87
C GLY A 69 40.50 31.29 -8.06
N GLN A 70 39.90 31.21 -6.88
CA GLN A 70 39.85 32.33 -5.94
C GLN A 70 41.25 32.63 -5.37
N PRO A 71 41.67 33.90 -5.25
CA PRO A 71 42.92 34.23 -4.56
C PRO A 71 42.78 33.95 -3.07
N ALA A 72 43.74 33.21 -2.50
CA ALA A 72 43.89 33.07 -1.06
C ALA A 72 44.46 34.37 -0.49
N TRP A 73 43.74 34.98 0.45
CA TRP A 73 44.23 36.12 1.22
C TRP A 73 45.26 35.65 2.27
N PRO A 74 46.34 36.40 2.52
CA PRO A 74 47.34 36.03 3.51
C PRO A 74 46.75 36.10 4.93
N GLY A 75 47.07 35.09 5.75
CA GLY A 75 46.49 34.87 7.07
C GLY A 75 46.69 36.02 8.06
N GLN A 76 45.64 36.29 8.83
CA GLN A 76 45.69 37.18 9.99
C GLN A 76 45.74 36.36 11.30
N PRO A 77 46.47 36.84 12.32
CA PRO A 77 46.72 36.09 13.55
C PRO A 77 45.47 36.00 14.45
N ASN A 78 45.33 34.86 15.13
CA ASN A 78 44.27 34.51 16.08
C ASN A 78 43.89 35.67 17.01
N GLN A 79 42.64 36.14 16.93
CA GLN A 79 42.01 36.92 18.00
C GLN A 79 41.11 36.00 18.85
N PRO A 80 41.08 36.13 20.19
CA PRO A 80 40.22 35.32 21.05
C PRO A 80 38.76 35.77 20.90
N THR A 81 37.85 34.87 20.51
CA THR A 81 36.40 35.14 20.51
C THR A 81 35.85 35.15 21.94
N ALA A 82 35.20 36.25 22.31
CA ALA A 82 34.49 36.43 23.58
C ALA A 82 33.26 35.48 23.72
N PRO A 83 32.76 35.21 24.94
CA PRO A 83 31.61 34.33 25.14
C PRO A 83 30.32 34.90 24.53
N GLY A 84 29.65 34.11 23.70
CA GLY A 84 28.42 34.49 22.99
C GLY A 84 27.19 34.55 23.89
N TRP A 85 26.47 35.66 23.82
CA TRP A 85 25.11 35.80 24.32
C TRP A 85 24.12 35.10 23.38
N PRO A 86 23.09 34.37 23.85
CA PRO A 86 22.10 33.77 22.98
C PRO A 86 21.14 34.85 22.47
N GLY A 87 21.24 35.19 21.18
CA GLY A 87 20.25 36.02 20.50
C GLY A 87 18.95 35.24 20.22
N PRO A 88 17.80 35.93 20.06
CA PRO A 88 16.53 35.28 19.76
C PRO A 88 16.58 34.58 18.40
N ALA A 89 16.11 33.33 18.36
CA ALA A 89 16.01 32.55 17.13
C ALA A 89 15.08 33.24 16.11
N PRO A 90 15.41 33.22 14.81
CA PRO A 90 14.50 33.73 13.79
C PRO A 90 13.19 32.92 13.78
N PRO A 91 12.04 33.55 13.48
CA PRO A 91 10.77 32.84 13.43
C PRO A 91 10.84 31.76 12.35
N THR A 92 10.57 30.51 12.75
CA THR A 92 10.38 29.38 11.84
C THR A 92 9.29 29.73 10.82
N ALA A 93 9.62 29.62 9.54
CA ALA A 93 8.66 29.76 8.46
C ALA A 93 7.41 28.87 8.71
N PRO A 94 6.21 29.29 8.32
CA PRO A 94 5.01 28.46 8.45
C PRO A 94 5.26 27.12 7.78
N GLN A 95 5.14 26.04 8.56
CA GLN A 95 5.28 24.68 8.06
C GLN A 95 4.23 24.49 6.96
N THR A 96 4.69 24.32 5.72
CA THR A 96 3.85 23.86 4.63
C THR A 96 3.23 22.53 5.06
N VAL A 97 1.90 22.45 5.06
CA VAL A 97 1.18 21.19 5.31
C VAL A 97 1.72 20.17 4.32
N GLN A 98 2.49 19.22 4.81
CA GLN A 98 3.23 18.28 3.96
C GLN A 98 2.20 17.37 3.30
N ALA A 99 2.06 17.46 1.97
CA ALA A 99 1.14 16.63 1.22
C ALA A 99 1.51 15.15 1.41
N LEU A 100 0.52 14.30 1.71
CA LEU A 100 0.73 12.86 1.86
C LEU A 100 1.15 12.25 0.50
N SER A 101 2.39 11.81 0.39
CA SER A 101 2.90 11.14 -0.82
C SER A 101 2.63 9.63 -0.77
N VAL A 102 2.48 9.02 -1.94
CA VAL A 102 2.34 7.56 -2.12
C VAL A 102 3.56 7.04 -2.90
N PRO A 103 4.31 6.02 -2.43
CA PRO A 103 4.06 5.21 -1.23
C PRO A 103 4.13 6.02 0.07
N TYR A 104 3.26 5.67 1.01
CA TYR A 104 3.16 6.25 2.33
C TYR A 104 3.54 5.20 3.36
N ASP A 105 4.52 5.51 4.19
CA ASP A 105 4.96 4.66 5.29
C ASP A 105 4.82 5.41 6.60
N LEU A 106 4.14 4.80 7.57
CA LEU A 106 4.02 5.31 8.93
C LEU A 106 4.55 4.27 9.90
N ALA A 107 5.59 4.66 10.64
CA ALA A 107 6.14 3.86 11.73
C ALA A 107 5.18 3.84 12.92
N LEU A 108 5.07 2.68 13.56
CA LEU A 108 4.26 2.42 14.75
C LEU A 108 5.20 1.95 15.86
N PRO A 109 5.83 2.86 16.62
CA PRO A 109 6.92 2.50 17.54
C PRO A 109 6.54 1.48 18.62
N SER A 110 5.28 1.47 19.03
CA SER A 110 4.73 0.53 20.03
C SER A 110 4.07 -0.70 19.40
N GLY A 111 4.16 -0.85 18.08
CA GLY A 111 3.40 -1.79 17.29
C GLY A 111 1.90 -1.48 17.27
N VAL A 112 1.09 -2.45 16.84
CA VAL A 112 -0.37 -2.39 16.94
C VAL A 112 -0.85 -2.99 18.26
N TYR A 113 -2.04 -2.59 18.71
CA TYR A 113 -2.64 -3.07 19.96
C TYR A 113 -4.16 -3.03 19.88
N ASP A 114 -4.81 -3.72 20.82
CA ASP A 114 -6.27 -3.75 20.92
C ASP A 114 -6.85 -2.33 20.97
N LYS A 115 -7.95 -2.10 20.25
CA LYS A 115 -8.63 -0.81 20.08
C LYS A 115 -7.89 0.24 19.24
N MET A 116 -6.72 -0.06 18.69
CA MET A 116 -6.03 0.84 17.77
C MET A 116 -6.78 0.92 16.44
N LEU A 117 -7.10 2.13 16.01
CA LEU A 117 -7.88 2.42 14.82
C LEU A 117 -7.06 3.27 13.84
N PHE A 118 -6.90 2.76 12.63
CA PHE A 118 -6.41 3.51 11.48
C PHE A 118 -7.59 4.08 10.71
N THR A 119 -7.58 5.38 10.43
CA THR A 119 -8.50 6.03 9.48
C THR A 119 -7.70 6.53 8.29
N ILE A 120 -8.06 6.07 7.09
CA ILE A 120 -7.40 6.39 5.82
C ILE A 120 -8.46 6.99 4.90
N GLN A 121 -8.23 8.20 4.42
CA GLN A 121 -9.04 8.82 3.37
C GLN A 121 -8.17 9.15 2.17
N GLY A 122 -8.74 8.97 0.99
CA GLY A 122 -8.05 9.20 -0.25
C GLY A 122 -8.96 9.05 -1.46
N GLU A 123 -8.35 9.08 -2.63
CA GLU A 123 -8.98 8.84 -3.92
C GLU A 123 -8.30 7.65 -4.61
N VAL A 124 -9.09 6.73 -5.12
CA VAL A 124 -8.59 5.69 -6.04
C VAL A 124 -8.31 6.35 -7.39
N LYS A 125 -7.12 6.13 -7.97
CA LYS A 125 -6.80 6.74 -9.27
C LYS A 125 -7.77 6.29 -10.39
N PRO A 126 -8.11 7.14 -11.37
CA PRO A 126 -9.08 6.82 -12.43
C PRO A 126 -8.82 5.55 -13.25
N ASP A 127 -7.59 5.10 -13.35
CA ASP A 127 -7.16 3.93 -14.13
C ASP A 127 -6.58 2.81 -13.25
N ALA A 128 -6.83 2.86 -11.93
CA ALA A 128 -6.24 1.99 -10.93
C ALA A 128 -6.37 0.51 -11.29
N LYS A 129 -5.25 -0.23 -11.22
CA LYS A 129 -5.21 -1.68 -11.32
C LYS A 129 -5.35 -2.29 -9.94
N LEU A 130 -4.62 -1.76 -8.98
CA LEU A 130 -4.73 -2.13 -7.58
C LEU A 130 -4.14 -1.08 -6.65
N PHE A 131 -4.60 -1.07 -5.41
CA PHE A 131 -3.85 -0.45 -4.32
C PHE A 131 -3.68 -1.43 -3.16
N THR A 132 -2.68 -1.15 -2.33
CA THR A 132 -2.31 -2.03 -1.22
C THR A 132 -2.20 -1.24 0.07
N VAL A 133 -2.66 -1.85 1.16
CA VAL A 133 -2.38 -1.45 2.54
C VAL A 133 -1.76 -2.65 3.25
N ASP A 134 -0.55 -2.47 3.77
CA ASP A 134 0.20 -3.52 4.50
C ASP A 134 0.44 -3.08 5.94
N LEU A 135 0.16 -3.99 6.89
CA LEU A 135 0.68 -3.90 8.26
C LEU A 135 1.87 -4.85 8.39
N GLY A 136 3.06 -4.27 8.57
CA GLY A 136 4.34 -4.96 8.50
C GLY A 136 5.01 -5.16 9.86
N ARG A 137 5.86 -6.19 9.93
CA ARG A 137 6.78 -6.52 11.03
C ARG A 137 8.11 -6.91 10.41
N ASN A 138 9.12 -6.03 10.47
CA ASN A 138 10.42 -6.28 9.84
C ASN A 138 10.30 -6.64 8.34
N LYS A 139 10.48 -7.93 8.00
CA LYS A 139 10.38 -8.47 6.63
C LYS A 139 9.05 -9.22 6.38
N ASP A 140 8.25 -9.40 7.42
CA ASP A 140 6.96 -10.07 7.34
C ASP A 140 5.83 -9.04 7.16
N ILE A 141 4.73 -9.49 6.57
CA ILE A 141 3.47 -8.75 6.44
C ILE A 141 2.43 -9.48 7.28
N ALA A 142 2.01 -8.87 8.38
CA ALA A 142 1.00 -9.42 9.27
C ALA A 142 -0.39 -9.39 8.62
N PHE A 143 -0.71 -8.28 7.95
CA PHE A 143 -1.95 -8.11 7.21
C PHE A 143 -1.69 -7.39 5.90
N HIS A 144 -1.86 -8.12 4.80
CA HIS A 144 -1.85 -7.60 3.44
C HIS A 144 -3.29 -7.38 3.00
N PHE A 145 -3.67 -6.16 2.68
CA PHE A 145 -4.95 -5.84 2.06
C PHE A 145 -4.70 -5.35 0.64
N ASN A 146 -5.24 -6.07 -0.35
CA ASN A 146 -4.97 -5.78 -1.75
C ASN A 146 -6.25 -5.73 -2.58
N ALA A 147 -6.72 -4.51 -2.86
CA ALA A 147 -7.89 -4.27 -3.69
C ALA A 147 -7.49 -4.26 -5.17
N ARG A 148 -7.88 -5.30 -5.91
CA ARG A 148 -7.63 -5.46 -7.35
C ARG A 148 -8.90 -5.11 -8.11
N PHE A 149 -8.81 -4.12 -9.00
CA PHE A 149 -9.97 -3.63 -9.78
C PHE A 149 -10.27 -4.51 -10.98
N ASN A 150 -9.34 -5.38 -11.38
CA ASN A 150 -9.55 -6.38 -12.42
C ASN A 150 -8.60 -7.56 -12.23
N GLU A 151 -9.17 -8.71 -11.90
CA GLU A 151 -8.56 -10.03 -11.94
C GLU A 151 -9.51 -10.92 -12.74
N ASP A 152 -9.14 -11.23 -14.00
CA ASP A 152 -9.95 -12.00 -14.94
C ASP A 152 -11.40 -11.51 -15.09
N GLY A 153 -11.57 -10.19 -15.18
CA GLY A 153 -12.87 -9.52 -15.35
C GLY A 153 -13.64 -9.31 -14.05
N LYS A 154 -13.05 -9.63 -12.89
CA LYS A 154 -13.68 -9.46 -11.57
C LYS A 154 -12.92 -8.50 -10.69
N GLN A 155 -13.64 -7.75 -9.86
CA GLN A 155 -13.06 -6.99 -8.77
C GLN A 155 -12.92 -7.90 -7.55
N VAL A 156 -11.74 -7.90 -6.92
CA VAL A 156 -11.45 -8.78 -5.77
C VAL A 156 -10.62 -8.03 -4.73
N ILE A 157 -10.84 -8.35 -3.46
CA ILE A 157 -9.94 -7.98 -2.38
C ILE A 157 -9.25 -9.24 -1.90
N VAL A 158 -7.94 -9.29 -2.05
CA VAL A 158 -7.11 -10.37 -1.49
C VAL A 158 -6.60 -9.93 -0.14
N ARG A 159 -6.87 -10.73 0.90
CA ARG A 159 -6.18 -10.60 2.19
C ARG A 159 -5.27 -11.79 2.44
N ASN A 160 -4.09 -11.53 2.97
CA ASN A 160 -3.14 -12.57 3.30
C ASN A 160 -2.12 -12.09 4.34
N SER A 161 -1.20 -12.96 4.72
CA SER A 161 0.02 -12.63 5.46
C SER A 161 1.22 -13.20 4.68
N MET A 162 2.36 -12.51 4.77
CA MET A 162 3.64 -13.03 4.31
C MET A 162 4.53 -13.24 5.53
N ILE A 163 4.95 -14.49 5.78
CA ILE A 163 5.79 -14.84 6.92
C ILE A 163 7.00 -15.62 6.40
N GLY A 164 8.21 -15.15 6.69
CA GLY A 164 9.44 -15.79 6.22
C GLY A 164 9.53 -15.81 4.69
N ASN A 165 9.08 -14.74 4.02
CA ASN A 165 9.03 -14.61 2.56
C ASN A 165 8.09 -15.62 1.85
N GLN A 166 7.12 -16.17 2.57
CA GLN A 166 6.11 -17.07 2.02
C GLN A 166 4.71 -16.49 2.25
N TRP A 167 3.93 -16.40 1.17
CA TRP A 167 2.51 -16.06 1.26
C TRP A 167 1.72 -17.23 1.84
N GLY A 168 0.82 -16.93 2.77
CA GLY A 168 -0.13 -17.90 3.33
C GLY A 168 -1.32 -18.16 2.41
N GLN A 169 -2.38 -18.73 2.98
CA GLN A 169 -3.66 -18.92 2.30
C GLN A 169 -4.35 -17.57 2.07
N GLU A 170 -4.79 -17.31 0.84
CA GLU A 170 -5.56 -16.10 0.52
C GLU A 170 -6.99 -16.17 1.07
N GLU A 171 -7.49 -15.05 1.58
CA GLU A 171 -8.89 -14.83 1.90
C GLU A 171 -9.49 -13.81 0.94
N ARG A 172 -10.60 -14.17 0.28
CA ARG A 172 -11.18 -13.38 -0.82
C ARG A 172 -12.65 -13.05 -0.65
N ALA A 173 -13.35 -13.75 0.25
CA ALA A 173 -14.78 -13.58 0.46
C ALA A 173 -15.08 -12.20 1.08
N ILE A 174 -15.87 -11.40 0.39
CA ILE A 174 -16.35 -10.08 0.81
C ILE A 174 -17.82 -9.93 0.39
N PRO A 175 -18.64 -9.13 1.11
CA PRO A 175 -20.04 -8.91 0.75
C PRO A 175 -20.18 -8.16 -0.59
N SER A 176 -19.33 -7.17 -0.82
CA SER A 176 -19.25 -6.39 -2.07
C SER A 176 -17.89 -5.69 -2.17
N PHE A 177 -17.50 -5.28 -3.39
CA PHE A 177 -16.28 -4.49 -3.61
C PHE A 177 -16.61 -2.99 -3.48
N PRO A 178 -16.08 -2.27 -2.47
CA PRO A 178 -16.58 -0.93 -2.12
C PRO A 178 -15.83 0.23 -2.81
N PHE A 179 -14.80 -0.05 -3.61
CA PHE A 179 -13.97 0.98 -4.23
C PHE A 179 -14.35 1.22 -5.69
N VAL A 180 -14.27 2.47 -6.12
CA VAL A 180 -14.56 2.89 -7.49
C VAL A 180 -13.40 3.75 -7.99
N GLN A 181 -12.91 3.48 -9.20
CA GLN A 181 -11.85 4.25 -9.83
C GLN A 181 -12.27 5.72 -9.99
N GLY A 182 -11.37 6.66 -9.65
CA GLY A 182 -11.62 8.11 -9.68
C GLY A 182 -12.58 8.61 -8.60
N LYS A 183 -12.83 7.81 -7.55
CA LYS A 183 -13.69 8.19 -6.43
C LYS A 183 -12.94 8.19 -5.11
N THR A 184 -13.41 9.03 -4.22
CA THR A 184 -12.92 9.09 -2.84
C THR A 184 -13.45 7.93 -2.02
N PHE A 185 -12.71 7.58 -0.98
CA PHE A 185 -13.11 6.58 0.00
C PHE A 185 -12.67 6.99 1.41
N GLU A 186 -13.37 6.46 2.41
CA GLU A 186 -12.88 6.36 3.78
C GLU A 186 -12.74 4.89 4.14
N MET A 187 -11.55 4.49 4.58
CA MET A 187 -11.25 3.16 5.10
C MET A 187 -10.88 3.27 6.58
N LYS A 188 -11.42 2.35 7.38
CA LYS A 188 -11.10 2.19 8.79
C LYS A 188 -10.61 0.78 9.05
N ILE A 189 -9.47 0.64 9.72
CA ILE A 189 -8.91 -0.65 10.14
C ILE A 189 -8.80 -0.62 11.66
N LEU A 190 -9.62 -1.42 12.34
CA LEU A 190 -9.59 -1.59 13.78
C LEU A 190 -8.79 -2.85 14.12
N CYS A 191 -7.76 -2.71 14.93
CA CYS A 191 -7.10 -3.83 15.58
C CYS A 191 -7.89 -4.23 16.81
N THR A 192 -8.31 -5.49 16.90
CA THR A 192 -8.86 -6.09 18.11
C THR A 192 -7.86 -7.08 18.70
N GLN A 193 -8.22 -7.72 19.81
CA GLN A 193 -7.42 -8.80 20.41
C GLN A 193 -7.23 -10.01 19.48
N THR A 194 -8.16 -10.26 18.55
CA THR A 194 -8.18 -11.50 17.76
C THR A 194 -8.02 -11.30 16.26
N GLU A 195 -8.33 -10.10 15.74
CA GLU A 195 -8.37 -9.84 14.31
C GLU A 195 -8.25 -8.35 13.95
N PHE A 196 -8.00 -8.10 12.67
CA PHE A 196 -8.22 -6.80 12.06
C PHE A 196 -9.62 -6.74 11.47
N ARG A 197 -10.31 -5.63 11.69
CA ARG A 197 -11.66 -5.40 11.20
C ARG A 197 -11.69 -4.18 10.33
N VAL A 198 -12.22 -4.34 9.13
CA VAL A 198 -12.16 -3.31 8.09
C VAL A 198 -13.56 -2.84 7.76
N ALA A 199 -13.72 -1.52 7.76
CA ALA A 199 -14.91 -0.85 7.25
C ALA A 199 -14.51 0.12 6.14
N VAL A 200 -15.35 0.25 5.12
CA VAL A 200 -15.17 1.20 4.03
C VAL A 200 -16.46 1.96 3.82
N ASN A 201 -16.38 3.28 3.69
CA ASN A 201 -17.53 4.18 3.49
C ASN A 201 -18.66 3.90 4.50
N LYS A 202 -18.28 3.84 5.79
CA LYS A 202 -19.16 3.60 6.96
C LYS A 202 -19.79 2.21 7.06
N SER A 203 -19.51 1.30 6.13
CA SER A 203 -20.04 -0.07 6.15
C SER A 203 -18.96 -1.07 6.53
N HIS A 204 -19.29 -2.03 7.39
CA HIS A 204 -18.41 -3.16 7.67
C HIS A 204 -18.15 -3.94 6.37
N LEU A 205 -16.88 -4.31 6.13
CA LEU A 205 -16.46 -5.00 4.92
C LEU A 205 -15.97 -6.41 5.21
N LEU A 206 -15.04 -6.57 6.16
CA LEU A 206 -14.41 -7.85 6.44
C LEU A 206 -13.71 -7.89 7.80
N GLU A 207 -13.37 -9.11 8.19
CA GLU A 207 -12.52 -9.45 9.33
C GLU A 207 -11.35 -10.30 8.84
N PHE A 208 -10.19 -10.17 9.47
CA PHE A 208 -8.99 -10.94 9.17
C PHE A 208 -8.29 -11.34 10.47
N LYS A 209 -8.37 -12.63 10.81
CA LYS A 209 -7.82 -13.18 12.05
C LYS A 209 -6.29 -13.04 12.10
N HIS A 210 -5.77 -12.69 13.27
CA HIS A 210 -4.33 -12.51 13.47
C HIS A 210 -3.56 -13.80 13.20
N ARG A 211 -2.73 -13.79 12.16
CA ARG A 211 -1.76 -14.86 11.86
C ARG A 211 -0.41 -14.63 12.55
N ILE A 212 -0.03 -13.36 12.76
CA ILE A 212 1.05 -12.92 13.65
C ILE A 212 0.38 -12.35 14.91
N ARG A 213 0.73 -12.87 16.09
CA ARG A 213 0.04 -12.51 17.35
C ARG A 213 0.84 -11.56 18.23
N GLU A 214 2.12 -11.38 17.94
CA GLU A 214 2.99 -10.38 18.56
C GLU A 214 2.65 -8.99 18.02
N LEU A 215 1.47 -8.48 18.37
CA LEU A 215 0.92 -7.23 17.83
C LEU A 215 1.87 -6.04 18.04
N ASN A 216 2.56 -6.01 19.19
CA ASN A 216 3.58 -5.02 19.52
C ASN A 216 4.82 -5.06 18.59
N GLN A 217 4.96 -6.06 17.72
CA GLN A 217 6.01 -6.15 16.71
C GLN A 217 5.53 -5.71 15.31
N ILE A 218 4.23 -5.50 15.11
CA ILE A 218 3.67 -5.00 13.84
C ILE A 218 3.83 -3.47 13.85
N ASN A 219 4.97 -3.01 13.35
CA ASN A 219 5.53 -1.69 13.63
C ASN A 219 5.49 -0.71 12.45
N GLN A 220 4.78 -1.05 11.37
CA GLN A 220 4.67 -0.19 10.20
C GLN A 220 3.33 -0.40 9.50
N ILE A 221 2.74 0.69 9.03
CA ILE A 221 1.69 0.67 8.00
C ILE A 221 2.25 1.26 6.71
N SER A 222 2.05 0.56 5.59
CA SER A 222 2.48 0.98 4.25
C SER A 222 1.28 1.04 3.31
N ILE A 223 1.11 2.16 2.62
CA ILE A 223 0.02 2.37 1.66
C ILE A 223 0.62 2.76 0.31
N TYR A 224 0.33 1.99 -0.74
CA TYR A 224 1.03 2.17 -2.01
C TYR A 224 0.21 1.78 -3.25
N ARG A 225 0.75 2.16 -4.43
CA ARG A 225 0.19 1.99 -5.79
C ARG A 225 -0.90 2.99 -6.16
N ASP A 226 -2.06 2.53 -6.62
CA ASP A 226 -2.99 3.34 -7.42
C ASP A 226 -3.99 4.13 -6.57
N VAL A 227 -3.46 4.86 -5.57
CA VAL A 227 -4.21 5.68 -4.63
C VAL A 227 -3.51 7.03 -4.43
N ALA A 228 -4.29 8.07 -4.14
CA ALA A 228 -3.82 9.35 -3.63
C ALA A 228 -4.40 9.56 -2.22
N LEU A 229 -3.57 9.94 -1.26
CA LEU A 229 -4.00 10.09 0.14
C LEU A 229 -4.31 11.55 0.46
N SER A 230 -5.39 11.76 1.20
CA SER A 230 -5.78 13.09 1.72
C SER A 230 -5.69 13.15 3.25
N TYR A 231 -5.86 12.02 3.94
CA TYR A 231 -5.81 11.95 5.40
C TYR A 231 -5.41 10.55 5.86
N VAL A 232 -4.50 10.47 6.82
CA VAL A 232 -4.19 9.25 7.57
C VAL A 232 -4.10 9.63 9.04
N ASN A 233 -4.86 8.94 9.89
CA ASN A 233 -4.84 9.14 11.32
C ASN A 233 -4.85 7.80 12.06
N VAL A 234 -4.26 7.82 13.25
CA VAL A 234 -4.20 6.69 14.16
C VAL A 234 -4.71 7.15 15.51
N GLU A 235 -5.71 6.46 16.04
CA GLU A 235 -6.29 6.75 17.35
C GLU A 235 -6.53 5.46 18.14
N THR A 236 -6.78 5.62 19.44
CA THR A 236 -7.19 4.51 20.32
C THR A 236 -8.64 4.72 20.69
N LEU A 237 -9.49 3.73 20.41
CA LEU A 237 -10.87 3.76 20.85
C LEU A 237 -10.97 3.56 22.38
N PRO A 238 -11.97 4.16 23.05
CA PRO A 238 -12.15 4.06 24.49
C PRO A 238 -12.36 2.62 25.00
#